data_AF-A0A842RNF5-F1
#
_entry.id   AF-A0A842RNF5-F1
#
_cell.length_a   1.000
_cell.length_b   1.000
_cell.length_c   1.000
_cell.angle_alpha   90.00
_cell.angle_beta   90.00
_cell.angle_gamma   90.00
#
_symmetry.space_group_name_H-M   'P 1'
#
loop_
_entity.id
_entity.type
_entity.pdbx_description
1 polymer ?
#
loop_
_entity_poly.entity_id
_entity_poly.type
_entity_poly.pdbx_seq_one_letter_code
_entity_poly.pdbx_strand_id
1 'polypeptide(L)'
;MSSKNINVKDLANSFQNSIPELIKGFFIFVLSISGLIIAIILRSSGFDGYTISFVSIVIELISMTIVYILFKKYLKKEEKSQIRQKKGK
;
A
#
# COMPACT_ATOMS: atom_id res chain seq x y z
N MET A 1 8.76 4.95 -38.20
CA MET A 1 8.16 6.12 -37.54
C MET A 1 6.65 5.89 -37.48
N SER A 2 6.15 5.23 -36.42
CA SER A 2 4.72 4.91 -36.29
C SER A 2 4.14 5.78 -35.19
N SER A 3 3.49 6.88 -35.61
CA SER A 3 2.78 7.77 -34.69
C SER A 3 1.53 7.04 -34.20
N LYS A 4 1.62 6.46 -33.00
CA LYS A 4 0.49 5.85 -32.30
C LYS A 4 -0.48 6.98 -31.97
N ASN A 5 -1.61 7.04 -32.66
CA ASN A 5 -2.71 7.93 -32.33
C ASN A 5 -3.27 7.47 -30.97
N ILE A 6 -2.82 8.11 -29.88
CA ILE A 6 -3.25 7.76 -28.53
C ILE A 6 -4.68 8.27 -28.38
N ASN A 7 -5.65 7.35 -28.43
CA ASN A 7 -7.03 7.69 -28.20
C ASN A 7 -7.20 8.10 -26.73
N VAL A 8 -7.85 9.22 -26.46
CA VAL A 8 -8.10 9.73 -25.10
C VAL A 8 -8.81 8.68 -24.21
N LYS A 9 -9.57 7.78 -24.84
CA LYS A 9 -10.22 6.63 -24.19
C LYS A 9 -9.23 5.55 -23.73
N ASP A 10 -8.13 5.32 -24.45
CA ASP A 10 -7.08 4.38 -24.06
C ASP A 10 -6.22 4.92 -22.91
N LEU A 11 -6.01 6.24 -22.88
CA LEU A 11 -5.41 6.93 -21.73
C LEU A 11 -6.32 6.81 -20.50
N ALA A 12 -7.61 7.13 -20.63
CA ALA A 12 -8.57 7.01 -19.54
C ALA A 12 -8.66 5.57 -18.99
N ASN A 13 -8.68 4.56 -19.87
CA ASN A 13 -8.66 3.15 -19.46
C ASN A 13 -7.35 2.75 -18.75
N SER A 14 -6.20 3.27 -19.20
CA SER A 14 -4.91 3.02 -18.55
C SER A 14 -4.85 3.62 -17.14
N PHE A 15 -5.39 4.83 -16.96
CA PHE A 15 -5.51 5.44 -15.64
C PHE A 15 -6.46 4.67 -14.73
N GLN A 16 -7.62 4.26 -15.24
CA GLN A 16 -8.59 3.47 -14.47
C GLN A 16 -8.02 2.13 -14.00
N ASN A 17 -7.18 1.49 -14.81
CA ASN A 17 -6.51 0.24 -14.44
C ASN A 17 -5.43 0.40 -13.35
N SER A 18 -4.88 1.60 -13.17
CA SER A 18 -3.88 1.92 -12.14
C SER A 18 -4.48 2.36 -10.80
N ILE A 19 -5.77 2.71 -10.76
CA ILE A 19 -6.49 3.07 -9.52
C ILE A 19 -6.34 2.02 -8.41
N PRO A 20 -6.43 0.70 -8.65
CA PRO A 20 -6.31 -0.31 -7.60
C PRO A 20 -4.90 -0.37 -6.98
N GLU A 21 -3.87 0.01 -7.72
CA GLU A 21 -2.49 0.09 -7.22
C GLU A 21 -2.29 1.36 -6.41
N LEU A 22 -2.87 2.47 -6.89
CA LEU A 22 -2.86 3.76 -6.20
C LEU A 22 -3.57 3.68 -4.85
N ILE A 23 -4.73 3.02 -4.79
CA ILE A 23 -5.46 2.77 -3.53
C ILE A 23 -4.60 2.00 -2.53
N LYS A 24 -3.84 0.99 -2.98
CA LYS A 24 -3.00 0.20 -2.07
C LYS A 24 -1.78 0.99 -1.60
N GLY A 25 -1.17 1.79 -2.47
CA GLY A 25 -0.13 2.73 -2.07
C GLY A 25 -0.63 3.73 -1.02
N PHE A 26 -1.85 4.25 -1.22
CA PHE A 26 -2.51 5.12 -0.25
C PHE A 26 -2.74 4.42 1.10
N PHE A 27 -3.18 3.15 1.10
CA PHE A 27 -3.31 2.37 2.34
C PHE A 27 -1.98 2.20 3.07
N ILE A 28 -0.90 1.88 2.37
CA ILE A 28 0.44 1.77 2.97
C ILE A 28 0.88 3.11 3.56
N PHE A 29 0.64 4.21 2.84
CA PHE A 29 0.97 5.55 3.30
C PHE A 29 0.24 5.91 4.59
N VAL A 30 -1.09 5.74 4.63
CA VAL A 30 -1.91 6.00 5.84
C VAL A 30 -1.44 5.12 7.00
N LEU A 31 -1.13 3.86 6.74
CA LEU A 31 -0.64 2.94 7.75
C LEU A 31 0.72 3.36 8.32
N SER A 32 1.62 3.87 7.47
CA SER A 32 2.95 4.35 7.89
C SER A 32 2.91 5.61 8.75
N ILE A 33 1.90 6.49 8.56
CA ILE A 33 1.74 7.70 9.38
C ILE A 33 0.78 7.51 10.56
N SER A 34 0.13 6.35 10.65
CA SER A 34 -0.91 6.08 11.66
C SER A 34 -0.39 6.21 13.10
N GLY A 35 0.82 5.71 13.38
CA GLY A 35 1.46 5.84 14.69
C GLY A 35 1.68 7.29 15.10
N LEU A 36 2.06 8.15 14.15
CA LEU A 36 2.23 9.59 14.41
C LEU A 36 0.90 10.28 14.70
N ILE A 37 -0.14 9.99 13.91
CA ILE A 37 -1.49 10.55 14.11
C ILE A 37 -2.00 10.16 15.50
N ILE A 38 -1.86 8.89 15.87
CA ILE A 38 -2.34 8.39 17.17
C ILE A 38 -1.53 9.00 18.30
N ALA A 39 -0.21 9.13 18.16
CA ALA A 39 0.63 9.80 19.16
C ALA A 39 0.22 11.26 19.40
N ILE A 40 -0.11 12.00 18.33
CA ILE A 40 -0.60 13.39 18.45
C ILE A 40 -1.95 13.44 19.19
N ILE A 41 -2.88 12.54 18.87
CA ILE A 41 -4.20 12.47 19.53
C ILE A 41 -4.07 12.13 21.01
N LEU A 42 -3.27 11.13 21.37
CA LEU A 42 -3.05 10.75 22.76
C LEU A 42 -2.33 11.87 23.52
N ARG A 43 -1.37 12.55 22.90
CA ARG A 43 -0.69 13.69 23.52
C ARG A 43 -1.65 14.85 23.79
N SER A 44 -2.51 15.15 22.82
CA SER A 44 -3.58 16.15 22.96
C SER A 44 -4.58 15.81 24.07
N SER A 45 -4.75 14.52 24.38
CA SER A 45 -5.65 14.04 25.44
C SER A 45 -4.99 14.00 26.83
N GLY A 46 -3.73 14.43 26.95
CA GLY A 46 -3.02 14.52 28.23
C GLY A 46 -2.33 13.24 28.68
N PHE A 47 -2.20 12.21 27.82
CA PHE A 47 -1.49 10.99 28.16
C PHE A 47 0.03 11.22 28.29
N ASP A 48 0.65 10.45 29.18
CA ASP A 48 2.11 10.45 29.38
C ASP A 48 2.86 9.85 28.19
N GLY A 49 4.12 10.25 28.05
CA GLY A 49 4.99 9.76 26.98
C GLY A 49 5.13 8.24 26.96
N TYR A 50 5.15 7.59 28.13
CA TYR A 50 5.21 6.13 28.23
C TYR A 50 3.98 5.44 27.61
N THR A 51 2.78 5.91 27.92
CA THR A 51 1.53 5.35 27.38
C THR A 51 1.48 5.54 25.87
N ILE A 52 1.89 6.72 25.39
CA ILE A 52 1.97 7.02 23.96
C ILE A 52 2.95 6.06 23.27
N SER A 53 4.16 5.91 23.81
CA SER A 53 5.17 5.01 23.23
C SER A 53 4.71 3.56 23.21
N PHE A 54 4.08 3.07 24.28
CA PHE A 54 3.56 1.71 24.34
C PHE A 54 2.50 1.46 23.27
N VAL A 55 1.52 2.36 23.16
CA VAL A 55 0.45 2.27 22.16
C VAL A 55 1.03 2.34 20.74
N SER A 56 1.96 3.26 20.48
CA SER A 56 2.62 3.39 19.17
C SER A 56 3.37 2.14 18.76
N ILE A 57 4.09 1.47 19.68
CA ILE A 57 4.79 0.21 19.40
C ILE A 57 3.79 -0.89 19.00
N VAL A 58 2.67 -1.00 19.72
CA VAL A 58 1.63 -1.99 19.40
C VAL A 58 1.04 -1.74 18.01
N ILE A 59 0.75 -0.49 17.67
CA ILE A 59 0.25 -0.10 16.35
C ILE A 59 1.27 -0.43 15.26
N GLU A 60 2.55 -0.14 15.49
CA GLU A 60 3.62 -0.41 14.53
C GLU A 60 3.75 -1.92 14.23
N LEU A 61 3.63 -2.78 15.25
CA LEU A 61 3.65 -4.24 15.07
C LEU A 61 2.46 -4.74 14.23
N ILE A 62 1.28 -4.19 14.45
CA ILE A 62 0.08 -4.51 13.66
C ILE A 62 0.27 -4.04 12.22
N SER A 63 0.76 -2.81 12.03
CA SER A 63 1.06 -2.22 10.73
C SER A 63 2.05 -3.07 9.94
N MET A 64 3.17 -3.46 10.56
CA MET A 64 4.16 -4.36 9.96
C MET A 64 3.54 -5.70 9.54
N THR A 65 2.66 -6.28 10.36
CA THR A 65 1.99 -7.55 10.05
C THR A 65 1.10 -7.42 8.83
N ILE A 66 0.33 -6.34 8.73
CA ILE A 66 -0.56 -6.06 7.59
C ILE A 66 0.27 -5.83 6.32
N VAL A 67 1.33 -5.02 6.40
CA VAL A 67 2.25 -4.77 5.29
C VAL A 67 2.89 -6.08 4.82
N TYR A 68 3.37 -6.91 5.73
CA TYR A 68 3.95 -8.21 5.39
C TYR A 68 2.95 -9.10 4.62
N ILE A 69 1.71 -9.22 5.09
CA ILE A 69 0.67 -10.01 4.42
C ILE A 69 0.37 -9.46 3.02
N LEU A 70 0.28 -8.12 2.90
CA LEU A 70 0.02 -7.45 1.64
C LEU A 70 1.15 -7.71 0.63
N PHE A 71 2.40 -7.49 1.03
CA PHE A 71 3.58 -7.76 0.20
C PHE A 71 3.71 -9.25 -0.15
N LYS A 72 3.44 -10.17 0.79
CA LYS A 72 3.45 -11.61 0.51
C LYS A 72 2.46 -12.01 -0.58
N LYS A 73 1.28 -11.38 -0.60
CA LYS A 73 0.27 -11.59 -1.65
C LYS A 73 0.74 -11.05 -3.01
N TYR A 74 1.46 -9.93 -3.00
CA TYR A 74 2.06 -9.33 -4.19
C TYR A 74 3.15 -10.21 -4.79
N LEU A 75 4.13 -10.63 -3.98
CA LEU A 75 5.23 -11.49 -4.42
C LEU A 75 4.73 -12.82 -5.02
N LYS A 76 3.72 -13.44 -4.39
CA LYS A 76 3.09 -14.66 -4.93
C LYS A 76 2.34 -14.44 -6.25
N LYS A 77 1.88 -13.22 -6.53
CA LYS A 77 1.16 -12.89 -7.77
C LYS A 77 2.13 -12.79 -8.96
N GLU A 78 3.32 -12.23 -8.74
CA GLU A 78 4.37 -12.14 -9.76
C GLU A 78 4.95 -13.52 -10.12
N GLU A 79 5.15 -14.38 -9.13
CA GLU A 79 5.63 -15.75 -9.39
C GLU A 79 4.65 -16.54 -10.29
N LYS A 80 3.34 -16.41 -10.04
CA LYS A 80 2.29 -17.06 -10.86
C LYS A 80 2.15 -16.45 -12.27
N SER A 81 2.38 -15.14 -12.44
CA SER A 81 2.31 -14.51 -13.77
C SER A 81 3.49 -14.93 -14.65
N GLN A 82 4.69 -15.08 -14.07
CA GLN A 82 5.87 -15.57 -14.79
C GLN A 82 5.74 -17.05 -15.18
N ILE A 83 5.18 -17.91 -14.32
CA ILE A 83 4.98 -19.34 -14.64
C ILE A 83 3.98 -19.53 -15.80
N ARG A 84 2.91 -18.72 -15.88
CA ARG A 84 1.96 -18.77 -17.01
C ARG A 84 2.57 -18.31 -18.33
N GLN A 85 3.51 -17.35 -18.31
CA GLN A 85 4.23 -16.93 -19.52
C GLN A 85 5.28 -17.96 -19.99
N LYS A 86 5.89 -18.72 -19.07
CA LYS A 86 6.87 -19.77 -19.43
C LYS A 86 6.26 -21.04 -20.00
N LYS A 87 4.99 -21.35 -19.70
CA LYS A 87 4.32 -22.59 -20.13
C LYS A 87 3.57 -22.47 -21.48
N GLY A 88 3.59 -21.28 -22.10
CA GLY A 88 2.94 -20.99 -23.38
C GLY A 88 3.92 -20.66 -24.53
N LYS A 89 5.22 -20.95 -24.36
CA LYS A 89 6.20 -20.96 -25.44
C LYS A 89 6.54 -22.41 -25.80
#